data_AF-A0A1V5CD44-F1
#
_entry.id   AF-A0A1V5CD44-F1
#
_cell.length_a   1.000
_cell.length_b   1.000
_cell.length_c   1.000
_cell.angle_alpha   90.00
_cell.angle_beta   90.00
_cell.angle_gamma   90.00
#
_symmetry.space_group_name_H-M   'P 1'
#
loop_
_entity.id
_entity.type
_entity.pdbx_description
1 polymer ?
#
loop_
_entity_poly.entity_id
_entity_poly.type
_entity_poly.pdbx_seq_one_letter_code
_entity_poly.pdbx_strand_id
1 'polypeptide(L)'
;MNLLKETRCASLIEILLTNPLAYTRIELMTPDDLKKWREKNGYTQASLAKALAVIPITVSRWERGVREIPSFLHLALETLERKGGEKGLRGRKTKKKGGKDHG
;
A
#
# COMPACT_ATOMS: atom_id res chain seq x y z
N MET A 1 46.69 22.04 31.02
CA MET A 1 46.72 20.61 31.37
C MET A 1 45.29 20.16 31.56
N ASN A 2 44.72 19.52 30.53
CA ASN A 2 44.25 18.11 30.56
C ASN A 2 43.17 17.88 31.64
N LEU A 3 41.97 17.41 31.31
CA LEU A 3 41.81 16.10 30.69
C LEU A 3 40.36 15.91 30.21
N LEU A 4 40.19 15.69 28.90
CA LEU A 4 39.04 15.00 28.33
C LEU A 4 38.86 13.66 29.06
N LYS A 5 37.74 13.45 29.74
CA LYS A 5 37.23 12.12 30.09
C LYS A 5 35.73 12.10 29.82
N GLU A 6 35.38 11.69 28.61
CA GLU A 6 34.84 10.34 28.34
C GLU A 6 33.32 10.41 28.24
N THR A 7 32.86 10.84 27.07
CA THR A 7 31.65 10.31 26.44
C THR A 7 31.75 8.78 26.47
N ARG A 8 31.23 8.17 27.54
CA ARG A 8 31.15 6.72 27.63
C ARG A 8 30.23 6.25 26.52
N CYS A 9 30.79 5.43 25.66
CA CYS A 9 30.13 4.64 24.65
C CYS A 9 28.87 3.99 25.24
N ALA A 10 27.71 4.62 25.09
CA ALA A 10 26.46 3.88 25.12
C ALA A 10 26.57 2.90 23.95
N SER A 11 26.79 1.64 24.28
CA SER A 11 27.08 0.59 23.31
C SER A 11 26.00 0.63 22.22
N LEU A 12 26.37 0.43 20.96
CA LEU A 12 25.41 0.31 19.86
C LEU A 12 24.35 -0.79 20.12
N ILE A 13 24.58 -1.66 21.10
CA ILE A 13 23.69 -2.71 21.57
C ILE A 13 22.56 -2.15 22.47
N GLU A 14 22.81 -1.13 23.31
CA GLU A 14 21.78 -0.54 24.19
C GLU A 14 20.69 0.21 23.42
N ILE A 15 21.04 0.88 22.32
CA ILE A 15 20.08 1.57 21.44
C ILE A 15 19.21 0.56 20.67
N LEU A 16 19.73 -0.64 20.39
CA LEU A 16 18.99 -1.70 19.69
C LEU A 16 18.11 -2.56 20.61
N LEU A 17 18.47 -2.69 21.89
CA LEU A 17 17.72 -3.50 22.87
C LEU A 17 16.63 -2.72 23.63
N THR A 18 16.68 -1.39 23.67
CA THR A 18 15.66 -0.56 24.34
C THR A 18 14.49 -0.15 23.45
N ASN A 19 14.54 -0.48 22.16
CA ASN A 19 13.44 -0.22 21.25
C ASN A 19 13.15 -1.46 20.39
N PRO A 20 12.54 -2.51 20.97
CA PRO A 20 12.11 -3.70 20.22
C PRO A 20 11.11 -3.38 19.10
N LEU A 21 10.63 -2.13 19.00
CA LEU A 21 9.75 -1.64 17.95
C LEU A 21 10.47 -0.89 16.81
N ALA A 22 11.79 -0.67 16.90
CA ALA A 22 12.55 -0.03 15.84
C ALA A 22 12.81 -0.96 14.64
N TYR A 23 12.83 -2.29 14.87
CA TYR A 23 12.98 -3.29 13.80
C TYR A 23 11.65 -3.66 13.13
N THR A 24 10.52 -3.35 13.76
CA THR A 24 9.18 -3.43 13.14
C THR A 24 8.86 -2.23 12.26
N ARG A 25 9.86 -1.38 11.92
CA ARG A 25 9.73 -0.30 10.94
C ARG A 25 9.75 -0.81 9.49
N ILE A 26 9.01 -1.88 9.22
CA ILE A 26 8.35 -1.99 7.92
C ILE A 26 7.04 -1.26 8.18
N GLU A 27 6.88 -0.03 7.71
CA GLU A 27 5.61 0.69 7.78
C GLU A 27 4.55 -0.13 7.04
N LEU A 28 3.88 -1.00 7.78
CA LEU A 28 2.83 -1.86 7.27
C LEU A 28 1.63 -0.95 6.98
N MET A 29 1.44 -0.66 5.70
CA MET A 29 0.27 0.06 5.21
C MET A 29 -1.00 -0.63 5.71
N THR A 30 -1.88 0.12 6.37
CA THR A 30 -3.17 -0.41 6.82
C THR A 30 -4.17 -0.50 5.67
N PRO A 31 -5.26 -1.29 5.81
CA PRO A 31 -6.36 -1.32 4.84
C PRO A 31 -6.93 0.06 4.50
N ASP A 32 -7.09 0.91 5.51
CA ASP A 32 -7.61 2.27 5.34
C ASP A 32 -6.60 3.19 4.64
N ASP A 33 -5.30 3.03 4.91
CA ASP A 33 -4.26 3.80 4.23
C ASP A 33 -4.20 3.48 2.75
N LEU A 34 -4.30 2.19 2.39
CA LEU A 34 -4.39 1.76 0.98
C LEU A 34 -5.60 2.38 0.28
N LYS A 35 -6.76 2.36 0.94
CA LYS A 35 -7.99 2.92 0.39
C LYS A 35 -7.88 4.44 0.18
N LYS A 36 -7.37 5.16 1.19
CA LYS A 36 -7.13 6.62 1.11
C LYS A 36 -6.14 6.96 0.01
N TRP A 37 -5.04 6.22 -0.08
CA TRP A 37 -4.04 6.39 -1.13
C TRP A 37 -4.67 6.21 -2.52
N ARG A 38 -5.47 5.15 -2.70
CA ARG A 38 -6.15 4.84 -3.96
C ARG A 38 -7.07 5.98 -4.39
N GLU A 39 -7.89 6.46 -3.46
CA GLU A 39 -8.87 7.53 -3.71
C GLU A 39 -8.19 8.86 -3.99
N LYS A 40 -7.16 9.23 -3.21
CA LYS A 40 -6.33 10.42 -3.44
C LYS A 40 -5.69 10.42 -4.83
N ASN A 41 -5.27 9.25 -5.31
CA ASN A 41 -4.64 9.09 -6.63
C ASN A 41 -5.65 8.87 -7.78
N GLY A 42 -6.96 8.91 -7.51
CA GLY A 42 -8.02 8.82 -8.53
C GLY A 42 -8.23 7.42 -9.10
N TYR A 43 -7.79 6.37 -8.40
CA TYR A 43 -7.99 4.99 -8.82
C TYR A 43 -9.34 4.43 -8.31
N THR A 44 -10.02 3.67 -9.17
CA THR A 44 -11.01 2.68 -8.73
C THR A 44 -10.29 1.41 -8.28
N GLN A 45 -10.94 0.52 -7.52
CA GLN A 45 -10.34 -0.78 -7.17
C GLN A 45 -9.92 -1.57 -8.42
N ALA A 46 -10.74 -1.53 -9.48
CA ALA A 46 -10.45 -2.22 -10.74
C ALA A 46 -9.26 -1.59 -11.49
N SER A 47 -9.13 -0.26 -11.52
CA SER A 47 -8.02 0.39 -12.20
C SER A 47 -6.70 0.25 -11.43
N LEU A 48 -6.74 0.28 -10.10
CA LEU A 48 -5.56 -0.04 -9.28
C LEU A 48 -5.13 -1.50 -9.48
N ALA A 49 -6.08 -2.43 -9.50
CA ALA A 49 -5.79 -3.84 -9.75
C ALA A 49 -5.12 -4.04 -11.12
N LYS A 50 -5.60 -3.35 -12.16
CA LYS A 50 -4.97 -3.36 -13.48
C LYS A 50 -3.54 -2.81 -13.43
N ALA A 51 -3.31 -1.69 -12.74
CA ALA A 51 -1.99 -1.07 -12.61
C ALA A 51 -0.99 -1.97 -11.85
N LEU A 52 -1.48 -2.75 -10.88
CA LEU A 52 -0.68 -3.69 -10.10
C LEU A 52 -0.63 -5.11 -10.69
N ALA A 53 -1.25 -5.34 -11.86
CA ALA A 53 -1.38 -6.65 -12.49
C ALA A 53 -1.99 -7.74 -11.57
N VAL A 54 -2.99 -7.37 -10.77
CA VAL A 54 -3.77 -8.29 -9.92
C VAL A 54 -5.25 -8.28 -10.30
N ILE A 55 -6.01 -9.26 -9.81
CA ILE A 55 -7.47 -9.27 -9.97
C ILE A 55 -8.16 -8.27 -9.01
N PRO A 56 -9.28 -7.62 -9.39
CA PRO A 56 -9.94 -6.60 -8.55
C PRO A 56 -10.33 -7.05 -7.14
N ILE A 57 -10.73 -8.31 -6.99
CA ILE A 57 -11.10 -8.88 -5.68
C ILE A 57 -9.91 -8.91 -4.71
N THR A 58 -8.67 -8.95 -5.20
CA THR A 58 -7.47 -8.88 -4.36
C THR A 58 -7.37 -7.53 -3.67
N VAL A 59 -7.53 -6.43 -4.43
CA VAL A 59 -7.54 -5.06 -3.88
C VAL A 59 -8.68 -4.89 -2.88
N SER A 60 -9.88 -5.39 -3.20
CA SER A 60 -11.02 -5.35 -2.28
C SER A 60 -10.73 -6.07 -0.96
N ARG A 61 -10.07 -7.24 -0.99
CA ARG A 61 -9.71 -7.99 0.22
C ARG A 61 -8.66 -7.29 1.06
N TRP A 62 -7.69 -6.62 0.43
CA TRP A 62 -6.70 -5.79 1.13
C TRP A 62 -7.36 -4.60 1.83
N GLU A 63 -8.19 -3.83 1.13
CA GLU A 63 -8.88 -2.64 1.69
C GLU A 63 -9.89 -3.00 2.80
N ARG A 64 -10.35 -4.26 2.85
CA ARG A 64 -11.25 -4.74 3.90
C ARG A 64 -10.52 -5.44 5.05
N GLY A 65 -9.20 -5.60 4.97
CA GLY A 65 -8.43 -6.38 5.94
C GLY A 65 -8.74 -7.89 5.95
N VAL A 66 -9.45 -8.40 4.94
CA VAL A 66 -9.74 -9.85 4.80
C VAL A 66 -8.47 -10.62 4.42
N ARG A 67 -7.54 -9.94 3.76
CA ARG A 67 -6.21 -10.47 3.46
C ARG A 67 -5.16 -9.44 3.84
N GLU A 68 -4.06 -9.92 4.40
CA GLU A 68 -2.89 -9.09 4.68
C GLU A 68 -2.40 -8.37 3.43
N ILE A 69 -1.99 -7.12 3.63
CA ILE A 69 -1.36 -6.31 2.60
C ILE A 69 0.09 -6.80 2.44
N PRO A 70 0.54 -7.15 1.21
CA PRO A 70 1.91 -7.54 0.99
C PRO A 70 2.87 -6.43 1.40
N SER A 71 3.92 -6.77 2.15
CA SER A 71 4.88 -5.80 2.69
C SER A 71 5.54 -4.94 1.62
N PHE A 72 5.71 -5.45 0.40
CA PHE A 72 6.30 -4.72 -0.74
C PHE A 72 5.32 -3.81 -1.48
N LEU A 73 4.02 -3.81 -1.14
CA LEU A 73 3.01 -3.04 -1.89
C LEU A 73 3.36 -1.55 -1.93
N HIS A 74 3.89 -1.00 -0.85
CA HIS A 74 4.30 0.41 -0.77
C HIS A 74 5.27 0.83 -1.90
N LEU A 75 6.22 -0.03 -2.28
CA LEU A 75 7.17 0.23 -3.37
C LEU A 75 6.46 0.33 -4.74
N ALA A 76 5.48 -0.55 -4.97
CA ALA A 76 4.70 -0.53 -6.19
C ALA A 76 3.84 0.75 -6.28
N LEU A 77 3.24 1.16 -5.16
CA LEU A 77 2.44 2.39 -5.09
C LEU A 77 3.31 3.64 -5.32
N GLU A 78 4.47 3.73 -4.70
CA GLU A 78 5.42 4.83 -4.92
C GLU A 78 5.84 4.92 -6.40
N THR A 79 6.06 3.78 -7.04
CA THR A 79 6.39 3.73 -8.47
C THR A 79 5.26 4.29 -9.34
N LEU A 80 4.00 4.02 -8.99
CA LEU A 80 2.82 4.54 -9.69
C LEU A 80 2.66 6.06 -9.52
N GLU A 81 3.00 6.61 -8.34
CA GLU A 81 3.01 8.06 -8.11
C GLU A 81 4.06 8.75 -9.00
N ARG A 82 5.28 8.20 -9.05
CA ARG A 82 6.39 8.77 -9.86
C ARG A 82 6.13 8.73 -11.36
N LYS A 83 5.52 7.65 -11.86
CA LYS A 83 5.25 7.47 -13.30
C LYS A 83 3.98 8.16 -13.79
N GLY A 84 3.19 8.78 -12.90
CA GLY A 84 1.93 9.42 -13.28
C GLY A 84 0.94 8.42 -13.89
N GLY A 85 0.83 7.25 -13.25
CA GLY A 85 0.27 6.00 -13.81
C GLY A 85 -0.82 6.19 -14.87
N GLU A 86 -0.63 5.54 -16.03
CA GLU A 86 -1.52 5.61 -17.20
C GLU A 86 -2.99 5.54 -16.77
N LYS A 87 -3.64 6.71 -16.68
CA LYS A 87 -5.03 6.85 -16.26
C LYS A 87 -5.91 6.31 -17.38
N GLY A 88 -6.03 5.00 -17.45
CA GLY A 88 -6.88 4.27 -18.38
C GLY A 88 -8.35 4.50 -18.07
N LEU A 89 -8.86 5.70 -18.34
CA LEU A 89 -10.27 5.96 -18.59
C LEU A 89 -10.65 5.20 -19.86
N ARG A 90 -11.03 3.91 -19.77
CA ARG A 90 -11.74 3.22 -20.85
C ARG A 90 -12.50 2.01 -20.32
N GLY A 91 -13.82 2.14 -20.28
CA GLY A 91 -14.73 1.01 -20.38
C GLY A 91 -15.84 0.91 -19.35
N ARG A 92 -16.74 1.89 -19.26
CA ARG A 92 -18.10 1.62 -18.78
C ARG A 92 -18.80 0.77 -19.84
N LYS A 93 -18.71 -0.57 -19.77
CA LYS A 93 -19.64 -1.43 -20.53
C LYS A 93 -20.99 -1.35 -19.82
N THR A 94 -21.88 -0.51 -20.34
CA THR A 94 -23.31 -0.54 -20.02
C THR A 94 -23.85 -1.92 -20.35
N LYS A 95 -24.35 -2.63 -19.34
CA LYS A 95 -25.08 -3.88 -19.51
C LYS A 95 -26.38 -3.56 -20.25
N LYS A 96 -26.44 -3.87 -21.55
CA LYS A 96 -27.68 -3.77 -22.35
C LYS A 96 -28.67 -4.79 -21.78
N LYS A 97 -29.80 -4.30 -21.28
CA LYS A 97 -30.93 -5.08 -20.77
C LYS A 97 -31.57 -5.82 -21.95
N GLY A 98 -31.37 -7.13 -22.04
CA GLY A 98 -32.09 -7.99 -22.97
C GLY A 98 -33.19 -8.71 -22.20
N GLY A 99 -34.42 -8.22 -22.33
CA GLY A 99 -35.61 -8.98 -21.96
C GLY A 99 -35.71 -10.23 -22.82
N LYS A 100 -36.27 -11.30 -22.26
CA LYS A 100 -36.73 -12.45 -23.02
C LYS A 100 -37.97 -13.01 -22.35
N ASP A 101 -39.11 -12.43 -22.73
CA ASP A 101 -40.42 -13.02 -22.53
C ASP A 101 -40.44 -14.38 -23.23
N HIS A 102 -40.96 -15.41 -22.56
CA HIS A 102 -41.43 -16.62 -23.21
C HIS A 102 -42.77 -17.01 -22.60
N GLY A 103 -43.76 -17.13 -23.49
CA GLY A 103 -44.85 -18.09 -23.43
C GLY A 103 -45.90 -17.85 -22.37
#